data_AF-A0A969LE56-F1
#
_entry.id   AF-A0A969LE56-F1
#
_cell.length_a   1.000
_cell.length_b   1.000
_cell.length_c   1.000
_cell.angle_alpha   90.00
_cell.angle_beta   90.00
_cell.angle_gamma   90.00
#
_symmetry.space_group_name_H-M   'P 1'
#
loop_
_entity.id
_entity.type
_entity.pdbx_description
1 polymer ?
#
loop_
_entity_poly.entity_id
_entity_poly.type
_entity_poly.pdbx_seq_one_letter_code
_entity_poly.pdbx_strand_id
1 'polypeptide(L)'
;MLFYSIYPTAVPPEQRAAMSEFVTRANYGVFIGNFELDLNDGELRYKTSIDVEGSQLNANLVKRLVAINVGMMDEYWPGIERVLAGEQRPAEAIATLEQSDRP
;
A
#
# COMPACT_ATOMS: atom_id res chain seq x y z
N MET A 1 7.49 -2.43 -16.77
CA MET A 1 7.96 -1.36 -15.85
C MET A 1 7.42 -1.63 -14.45
N LEU A 2 8.22 -1.32 -13.44
CA LEU A 2 7.91 -1.53 -12.02
C LEU A 2 8.24 -0.24 -11.24
N PHE A 3 7.35 0.16 -10.34
CA PHE A 3 7.52 1.33 -9.48
C PHE A 3 7.03 1.02 -8.07
N TYR A 4 7.76 1.53 -7.08
CA TYR A 4 7.53 1.28 -5.66
C TYR A 4 7.48 2.59 -4.88
N SER A 5 6.55 2.69 -3.95
CA SER A 5 6.65 3.58 -2.79
C SER A 5 7.02 2.74 -1.58
N ILE A 6 8.14 3.08 -0.94
CA ILE A 6 8.70 2.32 0.18
C ILE A 6 8.39 3.09 1.46
N TYR A 7 7.79 2.42 2.43
CA TYR A 7 7.61 2.98 3.76
C TYR A 7 8.99 3.06 4.45
N PRO A 8 9.35 4.19 5.09
CA PRO A 8 10.74 4.54 5.38
C PRO A 8 11.42 3.68 6.46
N THR A 9 10.64 2.94 7.25
CA THR A 9 11.15 2.10 8.34
C THR A 9 10.60 0.70 8.26
N ALA A 10 11.42 -0.29 8.59
CA ALA A 10 10.96 -1.68 8.67
C ALA A 10 9.89 -1.86 9.74
N VAL A 11 8.86 -2.64 9.42
CA VAL A 11 7.83 -3.09 10.36
C VAL A 11 8.47 -4.02 11.39
N PRO A 12 8.43 -3.69 12.69
CA PRO A 12 9.09 -4.51 13.69
C PRO A 12 8.40 -5.89 13.84
N PRO A 13 9.14 -6.95 14.22
CA PRO A 13 8.67 -8.32 14.18
C PRO A 13 7.32 -8.56 14.87
N GLU A 14 7.09 -7.91 15.99
CA GLU A 14 5.88 -8.06 16.80
C GLU A 14 4.63 -7.44 16.15
N GLN A 15 4.78 -6.45 15.26
CA GLN A 15 3.66 -5.86 14.51
C GLN A 15 3.44 -6.51 13.14
N ARG A 16 4.37 -7.35 12.63
CA ARG A 16 4.26 -7.94 11.27
C ARG A 16 2.98 -8.73 11.04
N ALA A 17 2.47 -9.43 12.06
CA ALA A 17 1.21 -10.16 11.94
C ALA A 17 0.02 -9.20 11.74
N ALA A 18 -0.07 -8.15 12.55
CA ALA A 18 -1.11 -7.13 12.43
C ALA A 18 -0.99 -6.37 11.09
N MET A 19 0.23 -6.00 10.70
CA MET A 19 0.47 -5.32 9.43
C MET A 19 0.15 -6.22 8.23
N SER A 20 0.45 -7.53 8.30
CA SER A 20 0.08 -8.49 7.25
C SER A 20 -1.43 -8.55 7.05
N GLU A 21 -2.21 -8.54 8.14
CA GLU A 21 -3.67 -8.46 8.06
C GLU A 21 -4.11 -7.12 7.45
N PHE A 22 -3.52 -6.01 7.88
CA PHE A 22 -3.84 -4.68 7.37
C PHE A 22 -3.63 -4.59 5.86
N VAL A 23 -2.45 -4.97 5.35
CA VAL A 23 -2.16 -4.93 3.91
C VAL A 23 -3.02 -5.90 3.12
N THR A 24 -3.36 -7.07 3.68
CA THR A 24 -4.26 -8.04 3.03
C THR A 24 -5.66 -7.45 2.85
N ARG A 25 -6.16 -6.74 3.86
CA ARG A 25 -7.44 -6.03 3.78
C ARG A 25 -7.38 -4.85 2.83
N ALA A 26 -6.34 -4.03 2.91
CA ALA A 26 -6.12 -2.88 2.02
C ALA A 26 -6.09 -3.30 0.55
N ASN A 27 -5.51 -4.46 0.24
CA ASN A 27 -5.45 -4.97 -1.13
C ASN A 27 -6.81 -5.46 -1.67
N TYR A 28 -7.81 -5.68 -0.81
CA TYR A 28 -9.11 -6.16 -1.25
C TYR A 28 -9.91 -5.04 -1.92
N GLY A 29 -10.06 -5.11 -3.24
CA GLY A 29 -10.80 -4.11 -4.03
C GLY A 29 -9.92 -3.08 -4.73
N VAL A 30 -8.61 -3.09 -4.48
CA VAL A 30 -7.65 -2.27 -5.23
C VAL A 30 -7.49 -2.83 -6.64
N PHE A 31 -7.73 -1.97 -7.64
CA PHE A 31 -7.61 -2.35 -9.06
C PHE A 31 -6.20 -2.19 -9.61
N ILE A 32 -5.42 -1.23 -9.10
CA ILE A 32 -4.10 -0.88 -9.64
C ILE A 32 -3.08 -0.89 -8.51
N GLY A 33 -2.19 -1.88 -8.58
CA GLY A 33 -1.12 -2.07 -7.61
C GLY A 33 -1.55 -2.87 -6.39
N ASN A 34 -0.65 -2.96 -5.41
CA ASN A 34 -0.90 -3.64 -4.13
C ASN A 34 0.17 -3.24 -3.10
N PHE A 35 -0.18 -3.32 -1.82
CA PHE A 35 0.77 -3.37 -0.72
C PHE A 35 1.48 -4.73 -0.65
N GLU A 36 2.75 -4.70 -0.30
CA GLU A 36 3.60 -5.86 -0.02
C GLU A 36 4.30 -5.65 1.32
N LEU A 37 4.33 -6.72 2.13
CA LEU A 37 5.11 -6.80 3.36
C LEU A 37 6.05 -7.99 3.25
N ASP A 38 7.35 -7.75 3.36
CA ASP A 38 8.32 -8.84 3.56
C ASP A 38 8.33 -9.23 5.05
N LEU A 39 7.97 -10.48 5.34
CA LEU A 39 7.90 -10.99 6.71
C LEU A 39 9.26 -11.30 7.32
N ASN A 40 10.34 -11.32 6.53
CA ASN A 40 11.70 -11.58 7.01
C ASN A 40 12.33 -10.33 7.61
N ASP A 41 12.30 -9.21 6.89
CA ASP A 41 12.94 -7.95 7.30
C ASP A 41 11.96 -6.84 7.69
N GLY A 42 10.68 -6.94 7.31
CA GLY A 42 9.65 -5.95 7.61
C GLY A 42 9.55 -4.83 6.58
N GLU A 43 10.15 -4.95 5.39
CA GLU A 43 9.96 -3.97 4.33
C GLU A 43 8.48 -3.90 3.93
N LEU A 44 7.89 -2.70 4.06
CA LEU A 44 6.54 -2.40 3.64
C LEU A 44 6.59 -1.46 2.43
N ARG A 45 5.86 -1.80 1.37
CA ARG A 45 5.83 -1.00 0.14
C ARG A 45 4.51 -1.10 -0.60
N TYR A 46 4.23 -0.11 -1.43
CA TYR A 46 3.17 -0.17 -2.45
C TYR A 46 3.79 -0.34 -3.83
N LYS A 47 3.36 -1.39 -4.55
CA LYS A 47 3.86 -1.75 -5.87
C LYS A 47 2.85 -1.38 -6.94
N THR A 48 3.32 -0.79 -8.03
CA THR A 48 2.60 -0.74 -9.31
C THR A 48 3.47 -1.28 -10.41
N SER A 49 2.90 -2.10 -11.28
CA SER A 49 3.60 -2.68 -12.43
C SER A 49 2.73 -2.63 -13.67
N ILE A 50 3.38 -2.46 -14.82
CA ILE A 50 2.74 -2.57 -16.13
C ILE A 50 3.67 -3.33 -17.06
N ASP A 51 3.14 -4.33 -17.73
CA ASP A 51 3.84 -4.97 -18.84
C ASP A 51 3.61 -4.16 -20.12
N VAL A 52 4.68 -3.91 -20.87
CA VAL A 52 4.71 -3.01 -22.03
C VAL A 52 5.32 -3.69 -23.25
N GLU A 53 5.35 -5.03 -23.27
CA GLU A 53 5.88 -5.77 -24.41
C GLU A 53 5.15 -5.40 -25.72
N GLY A 54 5.93 -5.12 -26.77
CA GLY A 54 5.42 -4.79 -28.11
C GLY A 54 4.68 -3.46 -28.25
N SER A 55 4.59 -2.64 -27.20
CA SER A 55 3.85 -1.36 -27.21
C SER A 55 4.72 -0.19 -26.77
N GLN A 56 4.41 1.02 -27.27
CA GLN A 56 5.08 2.23 -26.76
C GLN A 56 4.49 2.63 -25.41
N LEU A 57 5.35 2.70 -24.39
CA LEU A 57 5.00 3.23 -23.09
C LEU A 57 4.73 4.74 -23.20
N ASN A 58 3.46 5.12 -23.05
CA ASN A 58 3.06 6.53 -23.06
C ASN A 58 3.38 7.19 -21.71
N ALA A 59 4.00 8.37 -21.72
CA ALA A 59 4.31 9.15 -20.52
C ALA A 59 3.06 9.41 -19.63
N ASN A 60 1.87 9.54 -20.21
CA ASN A 60 0.63 9.68 -19.44
C ASN A 60 0.24 8.40 -18.67
N LEU A 61 0.54 7.22 -19.22
CA LEU A 61 0.33 5.95 -18.51
C LEU A 61 1.31 5.84 -17.33
N VAL A 62 2.58 6.18 -17.54
CA VAL A 62 3.60 6.25 -16.48
C VAL A 62 3.15 7.21 -15.38
N LYS A 63 2.77 8.43 -15.76
CA LYS A 63 2.32 9.46 -14.81
C LYS A 63 1.14 8.99 -13.96
N ARG A 64 0.16 8.33 -14.57
CA ARG A 64 -1.00 7.77 -13.84
C ARG A 64 -0.59 6.67 -12.88
N LEU A 65 0.26 5.73 -13.29
CA LEU A 65 0.75 4.65 -12.42
C LEU A 65 1.51 5.20 -11.21
N VAL A 66 2.43 6.15 -11.43
CA VAL A 66 3.19 6.79 -10.36
C VAL A 66 2.27 7.57 -9.42
N ALA A 67 1.31 8.34 -9.97
CA ALA A 67 0.37 9.10 -9.16
C ALA A 67 -0.51 8.21 -8.28
N ILE A 68 -1.02 7.10 -8.82
CA ILE A 68 -1.77 6.09 -8.03
C ILE A 68 -0.87 5.49 -6.95
N ASN A 69 0.36 5.10 -7.31
CA ASN A 69 1.27 4.45 -6.38
C ASN A 69 1.56 5.33 -5.15
N VAL A 70 1.93 6.58 -5.38
CA VAL A 70 2.20 7.55 -4.30
C VAL A 70 0.92 7.89 -3.55
N GLY A 71 -0.20 8.13 -4.25
CA GLY A 71 -1.47 8.45 -3.63
C GLY A 71 -1.98 7.36 -2.68
N MET A 72 -1.86 6.09 -3.08
CA MET A 72 -2.25 4.96 -2.22
C MET A 72 -1.36 4.84 -0.98
N MET A 73 -0.06 5.12 -1.09
CA MET A 73 0.82 5.15 0.08
C MET A 73 0.40 6.28 1.05
N ASP A 74 0.15 7.48 0.54
CA ASP A 74 -0.28 8.64 1.34
C ASP A 74 -1.65 8.40 2.00
N GLU A 75 -2.60 7.82 1.26
CA GLU A 75 -3.96 7.54 1.73
C GLU A 75 -3.96 6.54 2.89
N TYR A 76 -3.18 5.46 2.78
CA TYR A 76 -3.14 4.42 3.81
C TYR A 76 -2.11 4.70 4.92
N TRP A 77 -1.24 5.71 4.75
CA TRP A 77 -0.23 6.10 5.74
C TRP A 77 -0.80 6.24 7.16
N PRO A 78 -1.92 6.96 7.40
CA PRO A 78 -2.46 7.10 8.75
C PRO A 78 -2.90 5.77 9.36
N GLY A 79 -3.41 4.84 8.54
CA GLY A 79 -3.77 3.49 9.00
C GLY A 79 -2.54 2.67 9.36
N ILE A 80 -1.48 2.76 8.56
CA ILE A 80 -0.18 2.10 8.82
C ILE A 80 0.35 2.56 10.19
N GLU A 81 0.44 3.86 10.43
CA GLU A 81 0.93 4.43 11.69
C GLU A 81 0.14 3.94 12.91
N ARG A 82 -1.19 3.95 12.82
CA ARG A 82 -2.06 3.52 13.94
C ARG A 82 -1.95 2.03 14.25
N VAL A 83 -1.79 1.19 13.23
CA VAL A 83 -1.56 -0.25 13.41
C VAL A 83 -0.18 -0.50 14.02
N LEU A 84 0.86 0.22 13.56
CA LEU A 84 2.22 0.11 14.12
C LEU A 84 2.28 0.59 15.58
N ALA A 85 1.57 1.66 15.92
CA ALA A 85 1.46 2.17 17.28
C ALA A 85 0.61 1.27 18.20
N GLY A 86 -0.09 0.27 17.64
CA GLY A 86 -1.03 -0.58 18.38
C GLY A 86 -2.30 0.13 18.85
N GLU A 87 -2.59 1.31 18.28
CA GLU A 87 -3.75 2.14 18.63
C GLU A 87 -5.05 1.62 18.02
N GLN A 88 -4.97 0.94 16.87
CA GLN A 88 -6.13 0.37 16.18
C GLN A 88 -5.86 -1.04 15.68
N ARG A 89 -6.90 -1.87 15.67
CA ARG A 89 -6.83 -3.18 14.99
C ARG A 89 -6.84 -2.99 13.48
N PRO A 90 -6.20 -3.87 12.69
CA PRO A 90 -6.14 -3.74 11.24
C PRO A 90 -7.50 -3.50 10.55
N ALA A 91 -8.53 -4.25 10.95
CA ALA A 91 -9.87 -4.09 10.41
C ALA A 91 -10.51 -2.71 10.70
N GLU A 92 -10.23 -2.14 11.87
CA GLU A 92 -10.76 -0.84 12.28
C GLU A 92 -10.06 0.31 11.54
N ALA A 93 -8.75 0.18 11.34
CA ALA A 93 -7.96 1.15 10.57
C ALA A 93 -8.47 1.22 9.12
N ILE A 94 -8.67 0.07 8.46
CA ILE A 94 -9.23 0.01 7.10
C ILE A 94 -10.62 0.61 7.04
N ALA A 95 -11.51 0.21 7.96
CA ALA A 95 -12.87 0.75 7.98
C ALA A 95 -12.90 2.26 8.19
N THR A 96 -11.97 2.83 8.96
CA THR A 96 -11.87 4.28 9.19
C THR A 96 -11.42 5.02 7.93
N LEU A 97 -10.42 4.47 7.22
CA LEU A 97 -9.91 5.05 5.97
C LEU A 97 -10.99 5.06 4.88
N GLU A 98 -11.61 3.91 4.64
CA GLU A 98 -12.60 3.75 3.55
C GLU A 98 -13.94 4.45 3.84
N GLN A 99 -14.27 4.73 5.09
CA GLN A 99 -15.41 5.58 5.45
C GLN A 99 -15.15 7.06 5.17
N SER A 100 -13.88 7.50 5.21
CA SER A 100 -13.51 8.88 4.92
C SER A 100 -13.55 9.19 3.43
N ASP A 101 -13.50 8.15 2.58
CA ASP A 101 -13.51 8.25 1.12
C ASP A 101 -14.92 8.05 0.50
N ARG A 102 -15.95 7.88 1.34
CA ARG A 102 -17.35 7.76 0.92
C ARG A 102 -18.01 9.15 0.94
N PRO A 103 -18.52 9.68 -0.19
CA PRO A 103 -19.22 10.95 -0.24
C PRO A 103 -20.54 10.94 0.54
#